data_AF-A0ABD2QJS8-F1
#
_entry.id   AF-A0ABD2QJS8-F1
#
_cell.length_a   1.000
_cell.length_b   1.000
_cell.length_c   1.000
_cell.angle_alpha   90.00
_cell.angle_beta   90.00
_cell.angle_gamma   90.00
#
_symmetry.space_group_name_H-M   'P 1'
#
loop_
_entity.id
_entity.type
_entity.pdbx_description
1 polymer ?
#
loop_
_entity_poly.entity_id
_entity_poly.type
_entity_poly.pdbx_seq_one_letter_code
_entity_poly.pdbx_strand_id
1 'polypeptide(L)'
;MVEKIKKLWDPWQSFYESPEEQRLIKERARVRQAMKAEYRKISRDPFTPSTGVTFDPAIQRWYSAKVTYSEYLTPNPKLGVIFTGVCAALGVFLFLTERSRNKTIAMIENGDLTYKERRFEYYMK
;
A
#
# COMPACT_ATOMS: atom_id res chain seq x y z
N MET A 1 10.14 37.22 -41.43
CA MET A 1 8.92 36.99 -40.62
C MET A 1 9.07 35.59 -40.02
N VAL A 2 9.49 35.48 -38.76
CA VAL A 2 9.81 34.19 -38.13
C VAL A 2 8.53 33.67 -37.46
N GLU A 3 7.99 32.56 -37.94
CA GLU A 3 6.90 31.86 -37.25
C GLU A 3 7.35 31.47 -35.85
N LYS A 4 6.64 31.97 -34.83
CA LYS A 4 6.84 31.56 -33.44
C LYS A 4 6.43 30.09 -33.31
N ILE A 5 7.40 29.22 -33.07
CA ILE A 5 7.18 27.84 -32.65
C ILE A 5 6.31 27.86 -31.38
N LYS A 6 5.10 27.29 -31.47
CA LYS A 6 4.19 27.17 -30.32
C LYS A 6 4.79 26.16 -29.35
N LYS A 7 5.29 26.61 -28.19
CA LYS A 7 5.75 25.71 -27.11
C LYS A 7 4.58 24.83 -26.66
N LEU A 8 4.79 23.51 -26.63
CA LEU A 8 3.80 22.51 -26.18
C LEU A 8 3.43 22.65 -24.70
N TRP A 9 4.36 23.17 -23.89
CA TRP A 9 4.20 23.43 -22.47
C TRP A 9 4.98 24.68 -22.09
N ASP A 10 4.29 25.68 -21.55
CA ASP A 10 4.91 26.91 -21.04
C ASP A 10 4.62 27.04 -19.53
N PRO A 11 5.60 26.77 -18.66
CA PRO A 11 5.44 26.79 -17.19
C PRO A 11 4.85 28.11 -16.67
N TRP A 12 5.06 29.21 -17.40
CA TRP A 12 4.69 30.57 -16.99
C TRP A 12 3.32 31.00 -17.50
N GLN A 13 2.72 30.24 -18.42
CA GLN A 13 1.39 30.46 -19.00
C GLN A 13 0.43 29.30 -18.71
N SER A 14 0.93 28.24 -18.06
CA SER A 14 0.18 27.03 -17.70
C SER A 14 -0.94 27.31 -16.68
N PHE A 15 -0.79 28.36 -15.88
CA PHE A 15 -1.63 28.63 -14.71
C PHE A 15 -2.34 29.99 -14.81
N TYR A 16 -2.99 30.27 -15.93
CA TYR A 16 -4.09 31.23 -15.93
C TYR A 16 -5.29 30.60 -15.24
N GLU A 17 -5.19 30.48 -13.92
CA GLU A 17 -6.27 29.96 -13.09
C GLU A 17 -7.50 30.85 -13.28
N SER A 18 -8.61 30.21 -13.63
CA SER A 18 -9.91 30.88 -13.66
C SER A 18 -10.19 31.54 -12.29
N PRO A 19 -11.01 32.60 -12.24
CA PRO A 19 -11.36 33.23 -10.96
C PRO A 19 -11.92 32.24 -9.93
N GLU A 20 -12.57 31.17 -10.39
CA GLU A 20 -13.07 30.08 -9.54
C GLU A 20 -11.94 29.21 -8.97
N GLU A 21 -10.99 28.79 -9.79
CA GLU A 21 -9.82 28.01 -9.34
C GLU A 21 -8.98 28.80 -8.33
N GLN A 22 -8.79 30.10 -8.57
CA GLN A 22 -8.09 30.98 -7.63
C GLN A 22 -8.80 31.04 -6.28
N ARG A 23 -10.14 31.06 -6.26
CA ARG A 23 -10.92 31.03 -5.02
C ARG A 23 -10.71 29.70 -4.29
N LEU A 24 -10.79 28.58 -4.98
CA LEU A 24 -10.57 27.25 -4.39
C LEU A 24 -9.14 27.10 -3.83
N ILE A 25 -8.13 27.66 -4.51
CA ILE A 25 -6.74 27.66 -4.03
C ILE A 25 -6.60 28.50 -2.76
N LYS A 26 -7.21 29.69 -2.73
CA LYS A 26 -7.23 30.53 -1.53
C LYS A 26 -7.94 29.85 -0.36
N GLU A 27 -9.03 29.14 -0.60
CA GLU A 27 -9.74 28.38 0.43
C GLU A 27 -8.90 27.22 0.97
N ARG A 28 -8.25 26.43 0.10
CA ARG A 28 -7.32 25.36 0.52
C ARG A 28 -6.14 25.92 1.31
N ALA A 29 -5.59 27.06 0.86
CA ALA A 29 -4.51 27.75 1.56
C ALA A 29 -4.96 28.21 2.95
N ARG A 30 -6.18 28.77 3.08
CA ARG A 30 -6.76 29.18 4.36
C ARG A 30 -6.84 28.00 5.34
N VAL A 31 -7.38 26.87 4.91
CA VAL A 31 -7.49 25.65 5.75
C VAL A 31 -6.10 25.15 6.16
N ARG A 32 -5.14 25.12 5.24
CA ARG A 32 -3.75 24.74 5.54
C ARG A 32 -3.10 25.67 6.57
N GLN A 33 -3.33 26.98 6.47
CA GLN A 33 -2.77 27.94 7.42
C GLN A 33 -3.39 27.80 8.81
N ALA A 34 -4.69 27.50 8.90
CA ALA A 34 -5.36 27.21 10.16
C ALA A 34 -4.74 25.99 10.87
N MET A 35 -4.60 24.86 10.16
CA MET A 35 -3.98 23.64 10.72
C MET A 35 -2.52 23.87 11.13
N LYS A 36 -1.74 24.63 10.34
CA LYS A 36 -0.37 25.01 10.70
C LYS A 36 -0.32 25.91 11.93
N ALA A 37 -1.29 26.81 12.10
CA ALA A 37 -1.37 27.67 13.28
C ALA A 37 -1.65 26.83 14.53
N GLU A 38 -2.57 25.87 14.48
CA GLU A 38 -2.85 24.93 15.57
C GLU A 38 -1.62 24.12 15.95
N TYR A 39 -0.96 23.49 14.97
CA TYR A 39 0.26 22.73 15.22
C TYR A 39 1.37 23.59 15.86
N ARG A 40 1.56 24.82 15.39
CA ARG A 40 2.56 25.74 15.97
C ARG A 40 2.24 26.13 17.41
N LYS A 41 0.96 26.24 17.79
CA LYS A 41 0.57 26.51 19.18
C LYS A 41 1.01 25.35 20.08
N ILE A 42 0.69 24.12 19.68
CA ILE A 42 1.03 22.91 20.45
C ILE A 42 2.55 22.70 20.49
N SER A 43 3.22 22.83 19.35
CA SER A 43 4.65 22.54 19.23
C SER A 43 5.55 23.57 19.93
N ARG A 44 5.10 24.81 20.13
CA ARG A 44 5.90 25.89 20.72
C ARG A 44 5.47 26.25 22.13
N ASP A 45 4.48 25.56 22.69
CA ASP A 45 4.04 25.80 24.06
C ASP A 45 5.08 25.22 25.04
N PRO A 46 5.73 26.07 25.87
CA PRO A 46 6.77 25.65 26.80
C PRO A 46 6.21 24.91 28.02
N PHE A 47 4.89 24.96 28.27
CA PHE A 47 4.24 24.30 29.40
C PHE A 47 3.81 22.87 29.07
N THR A 48 3.71 22.53 27.78
CA THR A 48 3.55 21.14 27.35
C THR A 48 4.85 20.38 27.58
N PRO A 49 4.83 19.26 28.33
CA PRO A 49 6.03 18.46 28.51
C PRO A 49 6.54 17.98 27.15
N SER A 50 7.86 18.04 26.93
CA SER A 50 8.51 17.64 25.67
C SER A 50 8.47 16.11 25.42
N THR A 51 7.77 15.38 26.25
CA THR A 51 7.71 13.92 26.23
C THR A 51 6.52 13.45 25.40
N GLY A 52 6.80 12.95 24.19
CA GLY A 52 5.84 12.23 23.37
C GLY A 52 5.71 12.77 21.94
N VAL A 53 4.81 12.15 21.19
CA VAL A 53 4.44 12.57 19.83
C VAL A 53 3.14 13.36 19.92
N THR A 54 3.08 14.52 19.26
CA THR A 54 1.85 15.32 19.16
C THR A 54 0.74 14.51 18.50
N PHE A 55 -0.41 14.43 19.16
CA PHE A 55 -1.58 13.75 18.63
C PHE A 55 -2.12 14.47 17.37
N ASP A 56 -2.24 13.74 16.26
CA ASP A 56 -2.87 14.24 15.03
C ASP A 56 -4.19 13.47 14.75
N PRO A 57 -5.35 14.15 14.80
CA PRO A 57 -6.63 13.51 14.51
C PRO A 57 -6.79 13.08 13.06
N ALA A 58 -6.05 13.64 12.10
CA ALA A 58 -6.07 13.20 10.71
C ALA A 58 -5.37 11.86 10.54
N ILE A 59 -4.21 11.67 11.19
CA ILE A 59 -3.49 10.39 11.20
C ILE A 59 -4.33 9.32 11.90
N GLN A 60 -4.91 9.62 13.07
CA GLN A 60 -5.78 8.65 13.74
C GLN A 60 -6.94 8.22 12.83
N ARG A 61 -7.63 9.18 12.19
CA ARG A 61 -8.74 8.87 11.26
C ARG A 61 -8.29 7.99 10.10
N TRP A 62 -7.10 8.23 9.55
CA TRP A 62 -6.55 7.39 8.48
C TRP A 62 -6.30 5.95 8.93
N TYR A 63 -5.73 5.77 10.13
CA TYR A 63 -5.54 4.43 10.70
C TYR A 63 -6.89 3.76 11.00
N SER A 64 -7.82 4.47 11.64
CA SER A 64 -9.16 3.96 11.92
C SER A 64 -9.85 3.49 10.63
N ALA A 65 -9.80 4.30 9.56
CA ALA A 65 -10.43 3.94 8.28
C ALA A 65 -9.87 2.66 7.65
N LYS A 66 -8.59 2.35 7.86
CA LYS A 66 -7.99 1.08 7.40
C LYS A 66 -8.49 -0.11 8.20
N VAL A 67 -8.60 0.05 9.52
CA VAL A 67 -9.02 -1.01 10.44
C VAL A 67 -10.51 -1.32 10.28
N THR A 68 -11.34 -0.29 10.12
CA THR A 68 -12.80 -0.42 9.98
C THR A 68 -13.24 -0.77 8.56
N TYR A 69 -12.31 -1.06 7.64
CA TYR A 69 -12.64 -1.30 6.22
C TYR A 69 -13.60 -2.49 6.03
N SER A 70 -13.51 -3.50 6.90
CA SER A 70 -14.37 -4.68 6.87
C SER A 70 -15.86 -4.36 7.06
N GLU A 71 -16.18 -3.29 7.80
CA GLU A 71 -17.57 -2.89 8.08
C GLU A 71 -18.27 -2.34 6.82
N TYR A 72 -17.49 -1.79 5.89
CA TYR A 72 -18.01 -1.19 4.65
C TYR A 72 -17.93 -2.14 3.45
N LEU A 73 -17.51 -3.39 3.67
CA LEU A 73 -17.39 -4.37 2.59
C LEU A 73 -18.78 -4.82 2.14
N THR A 74 -19.14 -4.48 0.91
CA THR A 74 -20.37 -4.95 0.28
C THR A 74 -20.10 -6.16 -0.60
N PRO A 75 -21.02 -7.14 -0.68
CA PRO A 75 -20.85 -8.29 -1.55
C PRO A 75 -20.83 -7.82 -3.01
N ASN A 76 -19.67 -7.94 -3.66
CA ASN A 76 -19.42 -7.48 -5.02
C ASN A 76 -18.85 -8.63 -5.85
N PRO A 77 -19.39 -8.95 -7.03
CA PRO A 77 -18.84 -9.99 -7.92
C PRO A 77 -17.35 -9.81 -8.22
N LYS A 78 -16.85 -8.57 -8.28
CA LYS A 78 -15.42 -8.27 -8.50
C LYS A 78 -14.54 -8.81 -7.38
N LEU A 79 -15.01 -8.77 -6.12
CA LEU A 79 -14.29 -9.34 -4.98
C LEU A 79 -14.26 -10.86 -5.06
N GLY A 80 -15.33 -11.49 -5.55
CA GLY A 80 -15.39 -12.93 -5.78
C GLY A 80 -14.33 -13.42 -6.78
N VAL A 81 -14.09 -12.66 -7.85
CA VAL A 81 -13.03 -12.97 -8.83
C VAL A 81 -11.64 -12.90 -8.19
N ILE A 82 -11.37 -11.86 -7.39
CA ILE A 82 -10.10 -11.72 -6.68
C ILE A 82 -9.90 -12.89 -5.71
N PHE A 83 -10.93 -13.23 -4.92
CA PHE A 83 -10.89 -14.35 -3.98
C PHE A 83 -10.62 -15.68 -4.70
N THR A 84 -11.30 -15.93 -5.82
CA THR A 84 -11.07 -17.12 -6.64
C THR A 84 -9.62 -17.17 -7.14
N GLY A 85 -9.05 -16.04 -7.55
CA GLY A 85 -7.64 -15.95 -7.95
C GLY A 85 -6.68 -16.33 -6.82
N VAL A 86 -6.95 -15.89 -5.59
CA VAL A 86 -6.14 -16.26 -4.41
C VAL A 86 -6.26 -17.76 -4.12
N CYS A 87 -7.47 -18.32 -4.13
CA CYS A 87 -7.70 -19.75 -3.94
C CYS A 87 -7.03 -20.60 -5.02
N ALA A 88 -7.07 -20.14 -6.28
CA ALA A 88 -6.40 -20.82 -7.39
C ALA A 88 -4.87 -20.82 -7.21
N ALA A 89 -4.28 -19.70 -6.79
CA ALA A 89 -2.84 -19.62 -6.53
C ALA A 89 -2.41 -20.58 -5.40
N LEU A 90 -3.19 -20.65 -4.31
CA LEU A 90 -2.98 -21.61 -3.24
C LEU A 90 -3.12 -23.06 -3.73
N GLY A 91 -4.15 -23.35 -4.54
CA GLY A 91 -4.35 -24.67 -5.13
C GLY A 91 -3.19 -25.11 -6.02
N VAL A 92 -2.66 -24.22 -6.85
CA VAL A 92 -1.47 -24.49 -7.69
C VAL A 92 -0.25 -24.76 -6.81
N PHE A 93 -0.03 -23.95 -5.77
CA PHE A 93 1.09 -24.16 -4.85
C PHE A 93 1.03 -25.53 -4.16
N LEU A 94 -0.14 -25.92 -3.65
CA LEU A 94 -0.35 -27.23 -3.05
C LEU A 94 -0.17 -28.36 -4.07
N PHE A 95 -0.69 -28.22 -5.28
CA PHE A 95 -0.52 -29.21 -6.33
C PHE A 95 0.95 -29.43 -6.73
N LEU A 96 1.72 -28.35 -6.87
CA LEU A 96 3.14 -28.43 -7.23
C LEU A 96 3.98 -29.09 -6.11
N THR A 97 3.70 -28.77 -4.86
CA THR A 97 4.38 -29.39 -3.71
C THR A 97 4.05 -30.87 -3.59
N GLU A 98 2.78 -31.27 -3.73
CA GLU A 98 2.36 -32.67 -3.78
C GLU A 98 3.02 -33.43 -4.94
N ARG A 99 3.03 -32.85 -6.15
CA ARG A 99 3.69 -33.44 -7.32
C ARG A 99 5.19 -33.63 -7.08
N SER A 100 5.86 -32.66 -6.47
CA SER A 100 7.28 -32.77 -6.14
C SER A 100 7.51 -33.87 -5.10
N ARG A 101 6.68 -33.92 -4.05
CA ARG A 101 6.76 -34.93 -3.00
C ARG A 101 6.59 -36.34 -3.55
N ASN A 102 5.56 -36.57 -4.36
CA ASN A 102 5.27 -37.89 -4.92
C ASN A 102 6.38 -38.36 -5.87
N LYS A 103 6.99 -37.45 -6.65
CA LYS A 103 8.17 -37.76 -7.46
C LYS A 103 9.35 -38.21 -6.60
N THR A 104 9.63 -37.49 -5.51
CA THR A 104 10.71 -37.85 -4.59
C THR A 104 10.44 -39.20 -3.90
N ILE A 105 9.21 -39.47 -3.48
CA ILE A 105 8.82 -40.76 -2.88
C ILE A 105 9.01 -41.89 -3.90
N ALA A 106 8.53 -41.74 -5.13
CA ALA A 106 8.69 -42.75 -6.17
C ALA A 106 10.17 -43.05 -6.47
N MET A 107 11.03 -42.03 -6.53
CA MET A 107 12.48 -42.21 -6.69
C MET A 107 13.13 -42.92 -5.49
N ILE A 108 12.60 -42.71 -4.28
CA ILE A 108 13.04 -43.43 -3.07
C ILE A 108 12.65 -44.90 -3.13
N GLU A 109 11.41 -45.21 -3.53
CA GLU A 109 10.86 -46.56 -3.64
C GLU A 109 11.56 -47.39 -4.72
N ASN A 110 11.88 -46.78 -5.86
CA ASN A 110 12.62 -47.43 -6.95
C ASN A 110 14.11 -47.65 -6.64
N GLY A 111 14.64 -47.00 -5.59
CA GLY A 111 16.06 -47.06 -5.25
C GLY A 111 16.95 -46.14 -6.07
N ASP A 112 16.37 -45.25 -6.88
CA ASP A 112 17.10 -44.27 -7.72
C ASP A 112 17.83 -43.20 -6.87
N LEU A 113 17.35 -42.97 -5.64
CA LEU A 113 17.92 -42.00 -4.70
C LEU A 113 18.76 -42.69 -3.61
N THR A 114 20.06 -42.35 -3.57
CA THR A 114 20.94 -42.76 -2.47
C THR A 114 20.54 -42.09 -1.16
N TYR A 115 20.80 -42.74 -0.02
CA TYR A 115 20.43 -42.21 1.30
C TYR A 115 21.04 -40.82 1.59
N LYS A 116 22.21 -40.51 1.04
CA LYS A 116 22.88 -39.21 1.21
C LYS A 116 22.21 -38.07 0.44
N GLU A 117 21.53 -38.38 -0.67
CA GLU A 117 20.87 -37.39 -1.53
C GLU A 117 19.41 -37.12 -1.13
N ARG A 118 18.86 -37.94 -0.23
CA ARG A 118 17.54 -37.72 0.35
C ARG A 118 17.61 -36.49 1.23
N ARG A 119 17.03 -35.37 0.78
CA ARG A 119 16.92 -34.08 1.49
C ARG A 119 16.13 -34.11 2.83
N PHE A 120 15.91 -35.29 3.40
CA PHE A 120 15.45 -35.46 4.77
C PHE A 120 16.66 -35.75 5.68
N GLU A 121 17.65 -34.86 5.71
CA GLU A 121 18.58 -34.81 6.84
C GLU A 121 17.77 -34.28 8.04
N TYR A 122 17.29 -35.21 8.85
CA TYR A 122 16.76 -34.91 10.16
C TYR A 122 17.87 -34.29 11.00
N TYR A 123 17.66 -33.04 11.43
CA TYR A 123 18.40 -32.43 12.52
C TYR A 123 18.21 -33.30 13.78
N MET A 124 19.16 -34.19 14.04
CA MET A 124 19.48 -34.64 15.39
C MET A 124 20.84 -34.05 15.76
N LYS A 125 20.79 -32.92 16.46
CA LYS A 125 21.87 -32.45 17.31
C LYS A 125 21.27 -31.80 18.54
#